data_AF-A0A7S2K0T0-F1
#
_entry.id   AF-A0A7S2K0T0-F1
#
_cell.length_a   1.000
_cell.length_b   1.000
_cell.length_c   1.000
_cell.angle_alpha   90.00
_cell.angle_beta   90.00
_cell.angle_gamma   90.00
#
_symmetry.space_group_name_H-M   'P 1'
#
loop_
_entity.id
_entity.type
_entity.pdbx_description
1 polymer ?
#
loop_
_entity_poly.entity_id
_entity_poly.type
_entity_poly.pdbx_seq_one_letter_code
_entity_poly.pdbx_strand_id
1 'polypeptide(L)'
;VLEAVRQDSGALPWAEASLKSDPALQPARVKRNCLAGQGCCAPIARVSALVVRPDRSTECQVRFGLGGAACSLVCRAGQTLGDLASAIVRHHSVECGLVHVILPGRERCSPLEAGVPLVAFVSEAPRGCYGFFMRR
;
A
#
# COMPACT_ATOMS: atom_id res chain seq x y z
N VAL A 1 -5.89 1.81 18.06
CA VAL A 1 -5.59 0.38 18.35
C VAL A 1 -4.41 -0.13 17.54
N LEU A 2 -4.44 -0.10 16.20
CA LEU A 2 -3.33 -0.63 15.38
C LEU A 2 -1.96 -0.06 15.77
N GLU A 3 -1.82 1.26 15.88
CA GLU A 3 -0.54 1.87 16.27
C GLU A 3 -0.14 1.56 17.73
N ALA A 4 -1.12 1.44 18.63
CA ALA A 4 -0.85 1.02 20.00
C ALA A 4 -0.31 -0.42 20.03
N VAL A 5 -0.91 -1.34 19.26
CA VAL A 5 -0.44 -2.73 19.13
C VAL A 5 0.93 -2.82 18.43
N ARG A 6 1.23 -1.88 17.54
CA ARG A 6 2.54 -1.77 16.87
C ARG A 6 3.64 -1.40 17.86
N GLN A 7 3.36 -0.46 18.77
CA GLN A 7 4.30 0.00 19.80
C GLN A 7 4.43 -0.99 20.94
N ASP A 8 3.30 -1.54 21.40
CA ASP A 8 3.23 -2.53 22.45
C ASP A 8 2.17 -3.59 22.11
N SER A 9 2.62 -4.81 21.82
CA SER A 9 1.72 -5.95 21.57
C SER A 9 0.76 -6.23 22.74
N GLY A 10 1.11 -5.82 23.95
CA GLY A 10 0.28 -5.88 25.16
C GLY A 10 -0.90 -4.89 25.17
N ALA A 11 -1.02 -4.02 24.16
CA ALA A 11 -2.15 -3.11 24.02
C ALA A 11 -3.42 -3.79 23.47
N LEU A 12 -3.31 -4.89 22.73
CA LEU A 12 -4.47 -5.55 22.10
C LEU A 12 -5.53 -6.06 23.11
N PRO A 13 -5.17 -6.64 24.27
CA PRO A 13 -6.13 -7.03 25.30
C PRO A 13 -7.02 -5.89 25.84
N TRP A 14 -6.58 -4.63 25.70
CA TRP A 14 -7.33 -3.44 26.12
C TRP A 14 -8.24 -2.87 25.03
N ALA A 15 -8.16 -3.40 23.80
CA ALA A 15 -9.04 -3.02 22.73
C ALA A 15 -10.49 -3.47 22.99
N GLU A 16 -11.43 -2.88 22.26
CA GLU A 16 -12.83 -3.32 22.26
C GLU A 16 -12.93 -4.79 21.79
N ALA A 17 -13.92 -5.54 22.29
CA ALA A 17 -13.99 -6.98 22.12
C ALA A 17 -14.01 -7.41 20.64
N SER A 18 -14.69 -6.66 19.79
CA SER A 18 -14.73 -6.92 18.34
C SER A 18 -13.34 -6.84 17.68
N LEU A 19 -12.45 -5.99 18.20
CA LEU A 19 -11.13 -5.73 17.64
C LEU A 19 -10.06 -6.75 18.07
N LYS A 20 -10.27 -7.44 19.20
CA LYS A 20 -9.32 -8.44 19.71
C LYS A 20 -9.17 -9.64 18.77
N SER A 21 -10.25 -9.97 18.07
CA SER A 21 -10.30 -11.11 17.13
C SER A 21 -9.97 -10.71 15.69
N ASP A 22 -9.74 -9.41 15.42
CA ASP A 22 -9.46 -8.93 14.07
C ASP A 22 -8.08 -9.45 13.61
N PRO A 23 -8.01 -10.21 12.50
CA PRO A 23 -6.75 -10.71 11.96
C PRO A 23 -5.74 -9.61 11.60
N ALA A 24 -6.22 -8.44 11.15
CA ALA A 24 -5.37 -7.31 10.76
C ALA A 24 -4.74 -6.60 11.98
N LEU A 25 -5.35 -6.75 13.16
CA LEU A 25 -4.85 -6.18 14.41
C LEU A 25 -3.97 -7.13 15.23
N GLN A 26 -3.79 -8.38 14.77
CA GLN A 26 -2.90 -9.33 15.46
C GLN A 26 -1.45 -8.82 15.46
N PRO A 27 -0.70 -8.90 16.57
CA PRO A 27 0.62 -8.29 16.70
C PRO A 27 1.60 -8.72 15.61
N ALA A 28 1.58 -9.99 15.22
CA ALA A 28 2.45 -10.52 14.17
C ALA A 28 2.13 -9.96 12.77
N ARG A 29 0.90 -9.51 12.53
CA ARG A 29 0.46 -8.86 11.28
C ARG A 29 0.78 -7.37 11.32
N VAL A 30 0.45 -6.70 12.43
CA VAL A 30 0.72 -5.27 12.65
C VAL A 30 2.22 -4.98 12.55
N LYS A 31 3.09 -5.78 13.17
CA LYS A 31 4.55 -5.60 13.13
C LYS A 31 5.15 -5.67 11.71
N ARG A 32 4.52 -6.43 10.80
CA ARG A 32 4.95 -6.56 9.40
C ARG A 32 4.32 -5.52 8.48
N ASN A 33 3.36 -4.74 8.96
CA ASN A 33 2.62 -3.80 8.15
C ASN A 33 3.39 -2.48 8.00
N CYS A 34 3.84 -2.15 6.79
CA CYS A 34 4.53 -0.88 6.52
C CYS A 34 3.60 0.31 6.22
N LEU A 35 2.27 0.12 6.25
CA LEU A 35 1.32 1.22 6.09
C LEU A 35 1.21 2.02 7.40
N ALA A 36 1.35 3.34 7.26
CA ALA A 36 1.19 4.27 8.37
C ALA A 36 -0.30 4.51 8.69
N GLY A 37 -0.65 4.47 9.97
CA GLY A 37 -1.96 4.88 10.47
C GLY A 37 -2.16 6.40 10.50
N GLN A 38 -3.40 6.82 10.74
CA GLN A 38 -3.71 8.25 10.91
C GLN A 38 -2.94 8.85 12.09
N GLY A 39 -2.38 10.04 11.90
CA GLY A 39 -1.58 10.73 12.92
C GLY A 39 -0.11 10.31 12.98
N CYS A 40 0.31 9.26 12.26
CA CYS A 40 1.72 8.91 12.17
C CYS A 40 2.47 9.87 11.23
N CYS A 41 3.59 10.43 11.71
CA CYS A 41 4.56 11.12 10.88
C CYS A 41 5.31 10.11 10.00
N ALA A 42 4.83 9.94 8.77
CA ALA A 42 5.44 9.10 7.77
C ALA A 42 5.40 9.81 6.41
N PRO A 43 6.35 9.52 5.51
CA PRO A 43 6.33 10.07 4.16
C PRO A 43 5.12 9.56 3.37
N ILE A 44 4.73 10.33 2.36
CA ILE A 44 3.63 9.97 1.45
C ILE A 44 4.22 9.36 0.17
N ALA A 45 3.74 8.18 -0.18
CA ALA A 45 3.96 7.56 -1.48
C ALA A 45 2.66 7.59 -2.28
N ARG A 46 2.65 8.34 -3.38
CA ARG A 46 1.51 8.42 -4.28
C ARG A 46 1.73 7.49 -5.47
N VAL A 47 0.86 6.50 -5.61
CA VAL A 47 0.83 5.62 -6.78
C VAL A 47 0.03 6.34 -7.87
N SER A 48 0.66 6.63 -9.00
CA SER A 48 0.04 7.30 -10.15
C SER A 48 -0.66 6.32 -11.10
N ALA A 49 -0.17 5.08 -11.17
CA ALA A 49 -0.75 4.03 -12.00
C ALA A 49 -0.50 2.66 -11.37
N LEU A 50 -1.49 1.76 -11.48
CA LEU A 50 -1.33 0.32 -11.28
C LEU A 50 -1.76 -0.38 -12.56
N VAL A 51 -0.90 -1.25 -13.10
CA VAL A 51 -1.14 -1.98 -14.33
C VAL A 51 -0.89 -3.46 -14.08
N VAL A 52 -1.89 -4.31 -14.34
CA VAL A 52 -1.69 -5.75 -14.31
C VAL A 52 -1.07 -6.18 -15.63
N ARG A 53 0.08 -6.86 -15.54
CA ARG A 53 0.79 -7.43 -16.68
C ARG A 53 0.22 -8.81 -17.03
N PRO A 54 0.48 -9.33 -18.25
CA PRO A 54 -0.03 -10.64 -18.68
C PRO A 54 0.40 -11.82 -17.79
N ASP A 55 1.56 -11.69 -17.12
CA ASP A 55 2.08 -12.65 -16.14
C ASP A 55 1.40 -12.56 -14.76
N ARG A 56 0.33 -11.76 -14.65
CA ARG A 56 -0.40 -11.43 -13.42
C ARG A 56 0.41 -10.63 -12.39
N SER A 57 1.61 -10.17 -12.72
CA SER A 57 2.31 -9.17 -11.90
C SER A 57 1.62 -7.81 -12.00
N THR A 58 1.80 -6.96 -10.99
CA THR A 58 1.28 -5.59 -10.99
C THR A 58 2.45 -4.63 -11.03
N GLU A 59 2.51 -3.83 -12.08
CA GLU A 59 3.44 -2.72 -12.17
C GLU A 59 2.81 -1.47 -11.55
N CYS A 60 3.52 -0.87 -10.60
CA CYS A 60 3.08 0.28 -9.84
C CYS A 60 4.03 1.45 -10.13
N GLN A 61 3.50 2.54 -10.67
CA GLN A 61 4.25 3.79 -10.73
C GLN A 61 4.07 4.57 -9.43
N VAL A 62 5.14 4.75 -8.68
CA VAL A 62 5.12 5.36 -7.36
C VAL A 62 5.93 6.65 -7.37
N ARG A 63 5.35 7.73 -6.86
CA ARG A 63 6.03 8.98 -6.56
C ARG A 63 6.18 9.09 -5.05
N PHE A 64 7.40 9.21 -4.58
CA PHE A 64 7.71 9.32 -3.16
C PHE A 64 8.00 10.78 -2.78
N GLY A 65 7.31 11.28 -1.74
CA GLY A 65 7.44 12.68 -1.30
C GLY A 65 6.75 13.69 -2.23
N LEU A 66 6.89 14.98 -1.88
CA LEU A 66 6.21 16.09 -2.58
C LEU A 66 6.86 16.46 -3.93
N GLY A 67 8.11 16.05 -4.16
CA GLY A 67 8.87 16.38 -5.38
C GLY A 67 9.74 15.24 -5.91
N GLY A 68 9.59 14.02 -5.40
CA GLY A 68 10.43 12.90 -5.82
C GLY A 68 10.18 12.44 -7.25
N ALA A 69 11.22 11.89 -7.88
CA ALA A 69 11.09 11.22 -9.16
C ALA A 69 10.13 10.03 -9.03
N ALA A 70 9.33 9.78 -10.07
CA ALA A 70 8.52 8.57 -10.14
C ALA A 70 9.45 7.36 -10.35
N CYS A 71 9.23 6.29 -9.60
CA CYS A 71 9.86 5.00 -9.80
C CYS A 71 8.80 3.96 -10.21
N SER A 72 9.23 2.92 -10.93
CA SER A 72 8.38 1.77 -11.22
C SER A 72 8.76 0.63 -10.28
N LEU A 73 7.76 0.08 -9.60
CA LEU A 73 7.89 -1.10 -8.75
C LEU A 73 7.04 -2.23 -9.32
N VAL A 74 7.63 -3.41 -9.48
CA VAL A 74 6.93 -4.60 -9.96
C VAL A 74 6.61 -5.51 -8.79
N CYS A 75 5.33 -5.70 -8.54
CA CYS A 75 4.80 -6.60 -7.52
C CYS A 75 4.39 -7.92 -8.15
N ARG A 76 4.77 -9.06 -7.56
CA ARG A 76 4.41 -10.39 -8.10
C ARG A 76 2.90 -10.64 -7.99
N ALA A 77 2.41 -11.60 -8.77
CA ALA A 77 1.03 -12.05 -8.68
C ALA A 77 0.66 -12.46 -7.25
N GLY A 78 -0.48 -11.96 -6.77
CA GLY A 78 -0.98 -12.23 -5.41
C GLY A 78 -0.37 -11.37 -4.30
N GLN A 79 0.55 -10.45 -4.61
CA GLN A 79 1.04 -9.50 -3.60
C GLN A 79 -0.04 -8.53 -3.15
N THR A 80 0.07 -8.11 -1.89
CA THR A 80 -0.90 -7.22 -1.24
C THR A 80 -0.42 -5.78 -1.18
N LEU A 81 -1.30 -4.88 -0.77
CA LEU A 81 -0.94 -3.48 -0.50
C LEU A 81 0.19 -3.36 0.54
N GLY A 82 0.22 -4.23 1.55
CA GLY A 82 1.30 -4.29 2.53
C GLY A 82 2.65 -4.68 1.93
N ASP A 83 2.67 -5.56 0.93
CA ASP A 83 3.89 -5.92 0.20
C ASP A 83 4.41 -4.74 -0.63
N LEU A 84 3.51 -4.01 -1.30
CA LEU A 84 3.87 -2.78 -2.02
C LEU A 84 4.43 -1.73 -1.05
N ALA A 85 3.77 -1.49 0.09
CA ALA A 85 4.26 -0.56 1.10
C ALA A 85 5.66 -0.97 1.61
N SER A 86 5.88 -2.26 1.84
CA SER A 86 7.19 -2.80 2.24
C SER A 86 8.24 -2.61 1.15
N ALA A 87 7.87 -2.79 -0.13
CA ALA A 87 8.75 -2.55 -1.26
C ALA A 87 9.14 -1.07 -1.38
N ILE A 88 8.18 -0.15 -1.19
CA ILE A 88 8.42 1.30 -1.20
C ILE A 88 9.38 1.69 -0.07
N VAL A 89 9.11 1.24 1.16
CA VAL A 89 9.94 1.51 2.33
C VAL A 89 11.39 1.04 2.10
N ARG A 90 11.57 -0.16 1.55
CA ARG A 90 12.90 -0.71 1.23
C ARG A 90 13.58 0.04 0.09
N HIS A 91 12.86 0.37 -0.97
CA HIS A 91 13.41 1.02 -2.16
C HIS A 91 13.87 2.46 -1.85
N HIS A 92 13.10 3.20 -1.06
CA HIS A 92 13.40 4.58 -0.67
C HIS A 92 14.17 4.69 0.67
N SER A 93 14.57 3.57 1.27
CA SER A 93 15.27 3.52 2.56
C SER A 93 14.60 4.40 3.65
N VAL A 94 13.28 4.24 3.80
CA VAL A 94 12.49 5.07 4.71
C VAL A 94 12.84 4.75 6.15
N GLU A 95 13.48 5.69 6.85
CA GLU A 95 14.01 5.49 8.21
C GLU A 95 12.96 5.04 9.23
N CYS A 96 11.75 5.60 9.17
CA CYS A 96 10.68 5.23 10.11
C CYS A 96 10.01 3.89 9.78
N GLY A 97 10.35 3.25 8.66
CA GLY A 97 9.81 1.96 8.23
C GLY A 97 8.32 1.97 7.83
N LEU A 98 7.70 3.16 7.79
CA LEU A 98 6.28 3.35 7.55
C LEU A 98 6.05 4.34 6.40
N VAL A 99 4.94 4.17 5.67
CA VAL A 99 4.58 5.05 4.56
C VAL A 99 3.06 5.21 4.45
N HIS A 100 2.62 6.42 4.11
CA HIS A 100 1.23 6.67 3.70
C HIS A 100 1.12 6.39 2.20
N VAL A 101 0.38 5.35 1.82
CA VAL A 101 0.14 5.03 0.40
C VAL A 101 -1.16 5.66 -0.06
N ILE A 102 -1.12 6.33 -1.22
CA ILE A 102 -2.29 6.87 -1.91
C ILE A 102 -2.37 6.20 -3.28
N LEU A 103 -3.49 5.54 -3.58
CA LEU A 103 -3.70 4.87 -4.87
C LEU A 103 -4.46 5.78 -5.85
N PRO A 104 -4.40 5.51 -7.17
CA PRO A 104 -5.11 6.31 -8.18
C PRO A 104 -6.62 6.31 -7.92
N GLY A 105 -7.25 7.48 -8.02
CA GLY A 105 -8.70 7.63 -7.83
C GLY A 105 -9.20 7.40 -6.41
N ARG A 106 -8.30 7.26 -5.42
CA ARG A 106 -8.64 7.05 -4.02
C ARG A 106 -7.92 8.06 -3.13
N GLU A 107 -8.46 8.22 -1.94
CA GLU A 107 -7.73 8.87 -0.85
C GLU A 107 -6.62 7.95 -0.30
N ARG A 108 -6.09 8.29 0.87
CA ARG A 108 -5.10 7.49 1.57
C ARG A 108 -5.66 6.12 1.95
N CYS A 109 -4.90 5.07 1.66
CA CYS A 109 -5.24 3.72 2.08
C CYS A 109 -5.13 3.55 3.60
N SER A 110 -6.04 2.75 4.15
CA SER A 110 -6.01 2.37 5.56
C SER A 110 -4.94 1.30 5.81
N PRO A 111 -4.23 1.32 6.94
CA PRO A 111 -3.33 0.23 7.32
C PRO A 111 -4.07 -1.12 7.46
N LEU A 112 -5.39 -1.13 7.66
CA LEU A 112 -6.19 -2.36 7.70
C LEU A 112 -6.32 -3.01 6.31
N GLU A 113 -6.11 -2.26 5.24
CA GLU A 113 -6.11 -2.76 3.86
C GLU A 113 -4.80 -3.45 3.47
N ALA A 114 -3.82 -3.57 4.39
CA ALA A 114 -2.51 -4.19 4.10
C ALA A 114 -2.60 -5.62 3.55
N GLY A 115 -3.65 -6.37 3.91
CA GLY A 115 -3.88 -7.74 3.44
C GLY A 115 -4.60 -7.81 2.09
N VAL A 116 -5.09 -6.70 1.55
CA VAL A 116 -5.88 -6.68 0.30
C VAL A 116 -4.94 -6.84 -0.91
N PRO A 117 -5.23 -7.76 -1.84
CA PRO A 117 -4.43 -7.93 -3.07
C PRO A 117 -4.37 -6.66 -3.90
N LEU A 118 -3.19 -6.35 -4.48
CA LEU A 118 -3.02 -5.16 -5.33
C LEU A 118 -3.98 -5.11 -6.52
N VAL A 119 -4.29 -6.28 -7.08
CA VAL A 119 -5.22 -6.43 -8.20
C VAL A 119 -6.63 -5.93 -7.88
N ALA A 120 -7.05 -5.93 -6.62
CA ALA A 120 -8.35 -5.39 -6.21
C ALA A 120 -8.41 -3.86 -6.27
N PHE A 121 -7.25 -3.20 -6.35
CA PHE A 121 -7.12 -1.74 -6.46
C PHE A 121 -6.83 -1.26 -7.86
N VAL A 122 -6.61 -2.18 -8.80
CA VAL A 122 -6.45 -1.82 -10.21
C VAL A 122 -7.82 -1.38 -10.67
N SER A 123 -8.01 -0.06 -10.73
CA SER A 123 -9.16 0.50 -11.42
C SER A 123 -9.07 0.00 -12.86
N GLU A 124 -10.13 -0.61 -13.39
CA GLU A 124 -10.22 -0.80 -14.83
C GLU A 124 -10.02 0.58 -15.43
N ALA A 125 -8.88 0.79 -16.11
CA ALA A 125 -8.75 1.94 -16.99
C ALA A 125 -10.00 1.95 -17.86
N PRO A 126 -10.64 3.11 -18.11
CA PRO A 126 -11.78 3.14 -19.01
C PRO A 126 -11.37 2.41 -20.29
N ARG A 127 -12.11 1.34 -20.62
CA ARG A 127 -11.94 0.57 -21.85
C ARG A 127 -12.34 1.45 -23.05
N GLY A 128 -11.58 2.49 -23.29
CA GLY A 128 -11.92 3.59 -24.17
C GLY A 128 -10.68 4.41 -24.45
N CYS A 129 -9.79 3.85 -25.29
CA CYS A 129 -9.02 4.53 -26.33
C CYS A 129 -7.85 3.63 -26.77
N TYR A 130 -8.16 2.46 -27.35
CA TYR A 130 -7.32 1.95 -28.45
C TYR A 130 -7.59 2.83 -29.68
N GLY A 131 -7.18 4.10 -29.59
CA GLY A 131 -7.14 5.03 -30.70
C GLY A 131 -5.74 4.95 -31.30
N PHE A 132 -5.60 4.08 -32.30
CA PHE A 132 -4.71 4.22 -33.45
C PHE A 132 -3.83 5.49 -33.42
N PHE A 133 -2.54 5.36 -33.09
CA PHE A 133 -1.53 6.27 -33.63
C PHE A 133 -0.69 5.49 -34.61
N MET A 134 -1.14 5.55 -35.87
CA MET A 134 -0.36 5.16 -37.04
C MET A 134 0.97 5.92 -37.03
N ARG A 135 2.03 5.17 -37.32
CA ARG A 135 3.26 5.70 -37.92
C ARG A 135 2.93 6.66 -39.07
N ARG A 136 3.56 7.82 -39.09
CA ARG A 136 4.20 8.35 -40.30
C ARG A 136 5.55 8.92 -39.93
#